data_AF-A0A970BKK5-F1
#
_entry.id   AF-A0A970BKK5-F1
#
_cell.length_a   1.000
_cell.length_b   1.000
_cell.length_c   1.000
_cell.angle_alpha   90.00
_cell.angle_beta   90.00
_cell.angle_gamma   90.00
#
_symmetry.space_group_name_H-M   'P 1'
#
loop_
_entity.id
_entity.type
_entity.pdbx_description
1 polymer ?
#
loop_
_entity_poly.entity_id
_entity_poly.type
_entity_poly.pdbx_seq_one_letter_code
_entity_poly.pdbx_strand_id
1 'polypeptide(L)'
;VYTPNFGTYMPQGNNQELHVLFTPDSQNYNQAEKTVYINVLLGTNLLENFYSELSVYPNPTSGMIYFDTETSENFYLRIYDSNAKLVYDNYYTENYIDLSNFVSGTYILEISQNDKTYIKKIILF
;
A
#
# COMPACT_ATOMS: atom_id res chain seq x y z
N VAL A 1 22.06 30.59 -6.40
CA VAL A 1 20.97 30.72 -5.41
C VAL A 1 19.96 29.63 -5.65
N TYR A 2 19.47 28.97 -4.61
CA TYR A 2 18.45 27.92 -4.69
C TYR A 2 17.12 28.45 -4.17
N THR A 3 16.03 28.07 -4.84
CA THR A 3 14.67 28.35 -4.38
C THR A 3 13.87 27.04 -4.48
N PRO A 4 13.33 26.51 -3.37
CA PRO A 4 13.50 26.99 -2.00
C PRO A 4 14.96 26.85 -1.50
N ASN A 5 15.28 27.54 -0.41
CA ASN A 5 16.60 27.49 0.21
C ASN A 5 16.92 26.08 0.73
N PHE A 6 18.21 25.78 0.87
CA PHE A 6 18.63 24.55 1.53
C PHE A 6 18.05 24.47 2.96
N GLY A 7 17.50 23.30 3.31
CA GLY A 7 16.84 23.08 4.61
C GLY A 7 15.36 23.46 4.67
N THR A 8 14.77 23.96 3.59
CA THR A 8 13.32 24.20 3.54
C THR A 8 12.54 22.88 3.54
N TYR A 9 11.59 22.76 4.46
CA TYR A 9 10.54 21.74 4.41
C TYR A 9 9.47 22.19 3.42
N MET A 10 9.25 21.39 2.38
CA MET A 10 8.23 21.67 1.37
C MET A 10 6.87 21.09 1.82
N PRO A 11 5.76 21.83 1.64
CA PRO A 11 4.43 21.31 1.95
C PRO A 11 4.06 20.16 1.00
N GLN A 12 3.00 19.40 1.28
CA GLN A 12 2.47 18.43 0.33
C GLN A 12 1.96 19.15 -0.93
N GLY A 13 2.21 18.59 -2.11
CA GLY A 13 1.68 19.11 -3.36
C GLY A 13 2.36 18.55 -4.60
N ASN A 14 1.61 18.54 -5.70
CA ASN A 14 2.11 18.14 -7.01
C ASN A 14 2.79 19.33 -7.71
N ASN A 15 3.75 19.03 -8.59
CA ASN A 15 4.45 19.98 -9.44
C ASN A 15 5.05 21.17 -8.66
N GLN A 16 5.60 20.90 -7.49
CA GLN A 16 6.33 21.90 -6.73
C GLN A 16 7.66 22.21 -7.40
N GLU A 17 7.98 23.50 -7.43
CA GLU A 17 9.11 24.02 -8.16
C GLU A 17 10.40 23.96 -7.33
N LEU A 18 11.47 23.47 -7.95
CA LEU A 18 12.84 23.66 -7.52
C LEU A 18 13.57 24.46 -8.59
N HIS A 19 14.10 25.61 -8.21
CA HIS A 19 14.77 26.55 -9.09
C HIS A 19 16.22 26.80 -8.63
N VAL A 20 17.13 26.88 -9.59
CA VAL A 20 18.52 27.29 -9.35
C VAL A 20 18.90 28.44 -10.27
N LEU A 21 19.51 29.44 -9.67
CA LEU A 21 20.05 30.62 -10.33
C LEU A 21 21.56 30.69 -10.17
N PHE A 22 22.30 30.66 -11.27
CA PHE A 22 23.74 30.86 -11.29
C PHE A 22 24.07 32.28 -11.76
N THR A 23 24.67 33.07 -10.88
CA THR A 23 25.14 34.42 -11.16
C THR A 23 26.67 34.43 -11.09
N PRO A 24 27.37 34.49 -12.24
CA PRO A 24 28.82 34.61 -12.27
C PRO A 24 29.30 35.89 -11.57
N ASP A 25 30.49 35.85 -10.97
CA ASP A 25 31.14 36.99 -10.32
C ASP A 25 31.99 37.85 -11.29
N SER A 26 32.15 37.42 -12.53
CA SER A 26 32.94 38.09 -13.57
C SER A 26 32.08 38.60 -14.72
N GLN A 27 32.53 39.69 -15.35
CA GLN A 27 31.78 40.44 -16.37
C GLN A 27 31.65 39.71 -17.73
N ASN A 28 32.33 38.57 -17.91
CA ASN A 28 32.41 37.86 -19.19
C ASN A 28 31.35 36.77 -19.37
N TYR A 29 30.48 36.55 -18.37
CA TYR A 29 29.50 35.47 -18.39
C TYR A 29 28.10 35.98 -18.10
N ASN A 30 27.12 35.40 -18.80
CA ASN A 30 25.71 35.65 -18.56
C ASN A 30 25.21 34.78 -17.39
N GLN A 31 24.16 35.26 -16.74
CA GLN A 31 23.39 34.48 -15.78
C GLN A 31 22.74 33.26 -16.46
N ALA A 32 22.64 32.16 -15.71
CA ALA A 32 21.98 30.94 -16.15
C ALA A 32 21.03 30.44 -15.07
N GLU A 33 19.92 29.84 -15.49
CA GLU A 33 18.93 29.31 -14.56
C GLU A 33 18.36 27.96 -15.02
N LYS A 34 17.83 27.20 -14.07
CA LYS A 34 17.12 25.95 -14.36
C LYS A 34 16.03 25.70 -13.33
N THR A 35 14.89 25.27 -13.83
CA THR A 35 13.75 24.86 -13.02
C THR A 35 13.44 23.38 -13.26
N VAL A 36 13.12 22.66 -12.20
CA VAL A 36 12.58 21.29 -12.23
C VAL A 36 11.38 21.18 -11.30
N TYR A 37 10.53 20.20 -11.56
CA TYR A 37 9.31 19.98 -10.78
C TYR A 37 9.38 18.65 -10.05
N ILE A 38 8.91 18.64 -8.81
CA ILE A 38 8.77 17.43 -7.99
C ILE A 38 7.35 17.32 -7.44
N ASN A 39 6.96 16.12 -7.05
CA ASN A 39 5.78 15.90 -6.21
C ASN A 39 6.25 15.64 -4.78
N VAL A 40 5.68 16.34 -3.80
CA VAL A 40 5.89 16.06 -2.37
C VAL A 40 4.65 15.37 -1.86
N LEU A 41 4.80 14.09 -1.51
CA LEU A 41 3.74 13.26 -0.98
C LEU A 41 3.84 13.23 0.55
N LEU A 42 2.71 13.22 1.25
CA LEU A 42 2.72 12.91 2.68
C LEU A 42 3.24 11.48 2.86
N GLY A 43 4.06 11.24 3.89
CA GLY A 43 4.53 9.89 4.23
C GLY A 43 3.38 8.93 4.58
N THR A 44 2.21 9.46 4.92
CA THR A 44 0.96 8.70 5.11
C THR A 44 0.28 8.33 3.79
N ASN A 45 0.53 9.08 2.70
CA ASN A 45 -0.05 8.86 1.38
C ASN A 45 0.79 7.90 0.50
N LEU A 46 1.84 7.29 1.05
CA LEU A 46 2.46 6.12 0.43
C LEU A 46 1.57 4.88 0.53
N LEU A 47 0.58 4.88 1.43
CA LEU A 47 -0.39 3.79 1.61
C LEU A 47 -1.66 3.95 0.78
N GLU A 48 -2.03 5.16 0.36
CA GLU A 48 -3.28 5.37 -0.40
C GLU A 48 -3.25 4.80 -1.83
N ASN A 49 -2.08 4.34 -2.30
CA ASN A 49 -1.95 3.59 -3.57
C ASN A 49 -1.80 2.07 -3.39
N PHE A 50 -1.93 1.55 -2.16
CA PHE A 50 -1.98 0.12 -1.90
C PHE A 50 -3.38 -0.29 -1.46
N TYR A 51 -4.24 -0.53 -2.46
CA TYR A 51 -5.46 -1.34 -2.35
C TYR A 51 -6.61 -0.69 -1.57
N SER A 52 -7.81 -0.71 -2.17
CA SER A 52 -9.05 -0.71 -1.40
C SER A 52 -8.91 -1.79 -0.33
N GLU A 53 -8.78 -1.43 0.95
CA GLU A 53 -8.42 -2.39 1.99
C GLU A 53 -9.57 -3.38 2.22
N LEU A 54 -9.57 -4.50 1.48
CA LEU A 54 -10.38 -5.66 1.81
C LEU A 54 -10.06 -6.03 3.27
N SER A 55 -11.01 -5.83 4.17
CA SER A 55 -10.80 -6.10 5.59
C SER A 55 -11.18 -7.54 5.92
N VAL A 56 -10.44 -8.17 6.84
CA VAL A 56 -10.72 -9.53 7.30
C VAL A 56 -10.88 -9.50 8.82
N TYR A 57 -12.03 -9.94 9.30
CA TYR A 57 -12.41 -9.83 10.71
C TYR A 57 -13.27 -11.02 11.18
N PRO A 58 -13.30 -11.35 12.48
CA PRO A 58 -12.40 -10.83 13.50
C PRO A 58 -10.97 -11.37 13.31
N ASN A 59 -9.99 -10.59 13.76
CA ASN A 59 -8.61 -11.04 13.88
C ASN A 59 -8.06 -10.51 15.22
N PRO A 60 -7.70 -11.38 16.19
CA PRO A 60 -7.73 -12.85 16.15
C PRO A 60 -9.14 -13.48 16.02
N THR A 61 -9.21 -14.75 15.62
CA THR A 61 -10.45 -15.53 15.46
C THR A 61 -10.35 -16.90 16.14
N SER A 62 -11.48 -17.50 16.52
CA SER A 62 -11.59 -18.90 16.97
C SER A 62 -12.06 -19.85 15.86
N GLY A 63 -12.21 -19.37 14.62
CA GLY A 63 -12.60 -20.18 13.47
C GLY A 63 -13.23 -19.35 12.35
N MET A 64 -14.34 -18.69 12.65
CA MET A 64 -15.08 -17.91 11.64
C MET A 64 -14.42 -16.57 11.37
N ILE A 65 -14.20 -16.25 10.09
CA ILE A 65 -13.79 -14.92 9.62
C ILE A 65 -14.66 -14.48 8.46
N TYR A 66 -14.73 -13.17 8.29
CA TYR A 66 -15.54 -12.45 7.32
C TYR A 66 -14.64 -11.53 6.49
N PHE A 67 -14.99 -11.36 5.23
CA PHE A 67 -14.34 -10.46 4.27
C PHE A 67 -15.24 -9.24 4.07
N ASP A 68 -14.74 -8.05 4.42
CA ASP A 68 -15.41 -6.78 4.12
C ASP A 68 -15.15 -6.41 2.66
N THR A 69 -16.01 -6.89 1.77
CA THR A 69 -15.95 -6.64 0.33
C THR A 69 -17.08 -5.71 -0.10
N GLU A 70 -16.74 -4.67 -0.86
CA GLU A 70 -17.72 -3.73 -1.41
C GLU A 70 -18.61 -4.38 -2.48
N THR A 71 -18.14 -5.47 -3.10
CA THR A 71 -18.87 -6.19 -4.16
C THR A 71 -19.21 -7.63 -3.72
N SER A 72 -20.34 -8.13 -4.20
CA SER A 72 -20.74 -9.53 -4.05
C SER A 72 -20.06 -10.45 -5.08
N GLU A 73 -18.89 -10.05 -5.59
CA GLU A 73 -18.20 -10.79 -6.64
C GLU A 73 -17.30 -11.87 -6.04
N ASN A 74 -17.20 -12.99 -6.74
CA ASN A 74 -16.38 -14.10 -6.31
C ASN A 74 -14.92 -13.66 -6.18
N PHE A 75 -14.24 -14.12 -5.14
CA PHE A 75 -12.81 -13.95 -4.97
C PHE A 75 -12.12 -15.31 -4.96
N TYR A 76 -10.85 -15.30 -5.31
CA TYR A 76 -9.99 -16.47 -5.21
C TYR A 76 -9.21 -16.40 -3.90
N LEU A 77 -9.26 -17.46 -3.09
CA LEU A 77 -8.65 -17.50 -1.78
C LEU A 77 -7.59 -18.58 -1.70
N ARG A 78 -6.38 -18.17 -1.32
CA ARG A 78 -5.32 -19.06 -0.85
C ARG A 78 -5.01 -18.80 0.60
N ILE A 79 -4.82 -19.88 1.36
CA ILE A 79 -4.40 -19.81 2.76
C ILE A 79 -3.12 -20.59 2.93
N TYR A 80 -2.13 -19.95 3.55
CA TYR A 80 -0.84 -20.53 3.88
C TYR A 80 -0.66 -20.59 5.40
N ASP A 81 -0.09 -21.68 5.91
CA ASP A 81 0.29 -21.80 7.32
C ASP A 81 1.59 -21.03 7.65
N SER A 82 2.04 -21.10 8.90
CA SER A 82 3.26 -20.42 9.38
C SER A 82 4.56 -20.91 8.72
N ASN A 83 4.55 -22.07 8.07
CA ASN A 83 5.67 -22.61 7.30
C ASN A 83 5.55 -22.28 5.80
N ALA A 84 4.64 -21.37 5.43
CA ALA A 84 4.30 -21.02 4.05
C ALA A 84 3.75 -22.21 3.22
N LYS A 85 3.22 -23.25 3.88
CA LYS A 85 2.56 -24.35 3.18
C LYS A 85 1.14 -23.95 2.80
N LEU A 86 0.78 -24.11 1.53
CA LEU A 86 -0.59 -23.93 1.03
C LEU A 86 -1.51 -24.99 1.66
N VAL A 87 -2.53 -24.54 2.37
CA VAL A 87 -3.52 -25.39 3.08
C VAL A 87 -4.95 -25.21 2.59
N TYR A 88 -5.22 -24.17 1.81
CA TYR A 88 -6.50 -23.92 1.16
C TYR A 88 -6.28 -23.19 -0.17
N ASP A 89 -7.02 -23.54 -1.23
CA ASP A 89 -6.89 -22.96 -2.57
C ASP A 89 -8.21 -23.16 -3.36
N ASN A 90 -9.08 -22.15 -3.40
CA ASN A 90 -10.37 -22.23 -4.11
C ASN A 90 -11.00 -20.86 -4.42
N TYR A 91 -11.98 -20.86 -5.32
CA TYR A 91 -12.91 -19.74 -5.47
C TYR A 91 -13.94 -19.74 -4.35
N TYR A 92 -14.24 -18.54 -3.83
CA TYR A 92 -15.21 -18.29 -2.78
C TYR A 92 -16.28 -17.30 -3.28
N THR A 93 -17.53 -17.61 -3.00
CA THR A 93 -18.69 -16.74 -3.29
C THR A 93 -19.22 -16.07 -2.03
N GLU A 94 -19.04 -16.73 -0.88
CA GLU A 94 -19.45 -16.22 0.43
C GLU A 94 -18.43 -15.22 0.96
N ASN A 95 -18.92 -14.23 1.72
CA ASN A 95 -18.07 -13.26 2.41
C ASN A 95 -17.56 -13.77 3.76
N TYR A 96 -17.54 -15.08 3.99
CA TYR A 96 -17.01 -15.69 5.21
C TYR A 96 -16.36 -17.04 4.91
N ILE A 97 -15.45 -17.46 5.79
CA ILE A 97 -14.88 -18.81 5.80
C ILE A 97 -14.80 -19.34 7.23
N ASP A 98 -15.11 -20.62 7.37
CA ASP A 98 -14.97 -21.36 8.62
C ASP A 98 -13.62 -22.07 8.67
N LEU A 99 -12.74 -21.57 9.55
CA LEU A 99 -11.43 -22.16 9.81
C LEU A 99 -11.43 -23.04 11.08
N SER A 100 -12.59 -23.38 11.65
CA SER A 100 -12.67 -24.15 12.91
C SER A 100 -12.01 -25.54 12.84
N ASN A 101 -11.83 -26.08 11.63
CA ASN A 101 -11.13 -27.35 11.39
C ASN A 101 -9.62 -27.20 11.16
N PHE A 102 -9.09 -25.97 11.16
CA PHE A 102 -7.67 -25.69 11.05
C PHE A 102 -7.02 -25.73 12.43
N VAL A 103 -5.73 -26.03 12.47
CA VAL A 103 -4.95 -26.01 13.72
C VAL A 103 -4.74 -24.56 14.14
N SER A 104 -4.90 -24.26 15.44
CA SER A 104 -4.59 -22.94 15.99
C SER A 104 -3.18 -22.49 15.59
N GLY A 105 -3.05 -21.27 15.09
CA GLY A 105 -1.80 -20.79 14.51
C GLY A 105 -1.94 -19.46 13.76
N THR A 106 -0.84 -19.06 13.13
CA THR A 106 -0.81 -17.90 12.24
C THR A 106 -1.01 -18.35 10.80
N TYR A 107 -1.85 -17.63 10.07
CA TYR A 107 -2.12 -17.87 8.65
C TYR A 107 -1.95 -16.61 7.81
N ILE A 108 -1.51 -16.80 6.57
CA ILE A 108 -1.49 -15.76 5.53
C ILE A 108 -2.58 -16.08 4.51
N LEU A 109 -3.45 -15.11 4.28
CA LEU A 109 -4.53 -15.15 3.30
C LEU A 109 -4.09 -14.32 2.10
N GLU A 110 -4.08 -14.93 0.93
CA GLU A 110 -3.95 -14.25 -0.36
C GLU A 110 -5.32 -14.29 -1.03
N ILE A 111 -5.90 -13.10 -1.25
CA ILE A 111 -7.25 -12.93 -1.77
C ILE A 111 -7.13 -12.18 -3.11
N SER A 112 -7.56 -12.79 -4.21
CA SER A 112 -7.51 -12.17 -5.53
C SER A 112 -8.91 -11.91 -6.09
N GLN A 113 -9.18 -10.66 -6.48
CA GLN A 113 -10.46 -10.21 -7.04
C GLN A 113 -10.22 -9.02 -7.97
N ASN A 114 -10.86 -8.99 -9.16
CA ASN A 114 -10.76 -7.88 -10.12
C ASN A 114 -9.33 -7.42 -10.44
N ASP A 115 -8.45 -8.38 -10.76
CA ASP A 115 -7.01 -8.18 -11.02
C ASP A 115 -6.21 -7.59 -9.85
N LYS A 116 -6.84 -7.41 -8.67
CA LYS A 116 -6.17 -7.02 -7.43
C LYS A 116 -5.89 -8.25 -6.58
N THR A 117 -4.81 -8.20 -5.83
CA THR A 117 -4.46 -9.21 -4.83
C THR A 117 -4.22 -8.53 -3.49
N TYR A 118 -4.88 -9.02 -2.46
CA TYR A 118 -4.80 -8.56 -1.07
C TYR A 118 -4.13 -9.64 -0.23
N ILE A 119 -3.21 -9.25 0.64
CA ILE A 119 -2.52 -10.16 1.55
C ILE A 119 -2.88 -9.78 2.99
N LYS A 120 -3.42 -10.71 3.77
CA LYS A 120 -3.79 -10.50 5.17
C LYS A 120 -3.23 -11.59 6.06
N LYS A 121 -2.64 -11.18 7.19
CA LYS A 121 -2.25 -12.11 8.26
C LYS A 121 -3.39 -12.22 9.27
N ILE A 122 -3.74 -13.44 9.66
CA ILE A 122 -4.67 -13.70 10.77
C ILE A 122 -4.06 -14.60 11.83
N ILE A 123 -4.66 -14.57 13.03
CA ILE A 123 -4.33 -15.44 14.15
C ILE A 123 -5.58 -16.26 14.51
N LEU A 124 -5.47 -17.58 14.41
CA LEU A 124 -6.48 -18.56 14.83
C LEU A 124 -6.07 -19.16 16.18
N PHE A 125 -6.97 -19.19 17.16
CA PHE A 125 -6.72 -19.78 18.48
C PHE A 125 -7.72 -20.86 18.86
#